data_AF-C5T8E6-F1
#
_entry.id   AF-C5T8E6-F1
#
_cell.length_a   1.000
_cell.length_b   1.000
_cell.length_c   1.000
_cell.angle_alpha   90.00
_cell.angle_beta   90.00
_cell.angle_gamma   90.00
#
_symmetry.space_group_name_H-M   'P 1'
#
loop_
_entity.id
_entity.type
_entity.pdbx_description
1 polymer ?
#
loop_
_entity_poly.entity_id
_entity_poly.type
_entity_poly.pdbx_seq_one_letter_code
_entity_poly.pdbx_strand_id
1 'polypeptide(L)' 'MNASVSLSDELMAQLQGAPLQHMASQLGATPAQTEEAVGAALPLLLGALGRNAA' A
#
# COMPACT_ATOMS: atom_id res chain seq x y z
N MET A 1 2.39 -23.40 -9.71
CA MET A 1 2.06 -22.07 -10.27
C MET A 1 2.50 -21.04 -9.24
N ASN A 2 3.73 -20.51 -9.35
CA ASN A 2 4.21 -19.45 -8.47
C ASN A 2 3.68 -18.13 -9.03
N ALA A 3 2.49 -17.70 -8.61
CA ALA A 3 2.00 -16.38 -8.98
C ALA A 3 3.02 -15.38 -8.45
N SER A 4 3.70 -14.67 -9.36
CA SER A 4 4.54 -13.53 -9.01
C SER A 4 3.65 -12.53 -8.29
N VAL A 5 3.66 -12.57 -6.96
CA VAL A 5 3.02 -11.54 -6.14
C VAL A 5 3.55 -10.20 -6.62
N SER A 6 2.65 -9.27 -6.92
CA SER A 6 3.07 -7.95 -7.36
C SER A 6 3.86 -7.30 -6.23
N LEU A 7 4.89 -6.51 -6.55
CA LEU A 7 5.59 -5.69 -5.55
C LEU A 7 4.60 -4.82 -4.76
N SER A 8 3.51 -4.37 -5.37
CA SER A 8 2.45 -3.63 -4.67
C SER A 8 1.73 -4.48 -3.62
N ASP A 9 1.47 -5.76 -3.90
CA ASP A 9 0.85 -6.69 -2.95
C ASP A 9 1.82 -7.03 -1.80
N GLU A 10 3.11 -7.18 -2.09
CA GLU A 10 4.17 -7.39 -1.08
C GLU A 10 4.32 -6.20 -0.13
N LEU A 11 4.26 -4.97 -0.67
CA LEU A 11 4.28 -3.75 0.13
C LEU A 11 3.00 -3.61 0.96
N MET A 12 1.85 -3.95 0.38
CA MET A 12 0.57 -3.95 1.09
C MET A 12 0.58 -4.93 2.26
N ALA A 13 1.11 -6.14 2.05
CA ALA A 13 1.25 -7.16 3.10
C ALA A 13 2.17 -6.70 4.26
N GLN A 14 3.21 -5.91 3.97
CA GLN A 14 4.05 -5.31 5.02
C GLN A 14 3.36 -4.18 5.79
N LEU A 15 2.44 -3.47 5.12
CA LEU A 15 1.68 -2.39 5.76
C LEU A 15 0.53 -2.92 6.63
N GLN A 16 0.01 -4.11 6.33
CA GLN A 16 -1.00 -4.77 7.17
C GLN A 16 -0.54 -4.91 8.63
N GLY A 17 -1.51 -4.81 9.55
CA GLY A 17 -1.25 -4.89 11.00
C GLY A 17 -0.97 -3.53 11.64
N ALA A 18 0.06 -3.46 12.49
CA ALA A 18 0.37 -2.25 13.27
C ALA A 18 0.64 -0.99 12.43
N PRO A 19 1.41 -1.04 11.32
CA PRO A 19 1.69 0.15 10.50
C PRO A 19 0.43 0.81 9.96
N LEU A 20 -0.51 0.01 9.42
CA LEU A 20 -1.80 0.49 8.94
C LEU A 20 -2.63 1.15 10.06
N GLN A 21 -2.64 0.57 11.25
CA GLN A 21 -3.34 1.12 12.43
C GLN A 21 -2.76 2.47 12.86
N HIS A 22 -1.42 2.59 12.83
CA HIS A 22 -0.74 3.85 13.10
C HIS A 22 -1.05 4.92 12.05
N MET A 23 -1.12 4.55 10.77
CA MET A 23 -1.53 5.46 9.69
C MET A 23 -2.98 5.89 9.86
N ALA A 24 -3.89 4.95 10.12
CA ALA A 24 -5.30 5.21 10.35
C ALA A 24 -5.52 6.21 11.51
N SER A 25 -4.80 6.01 12.62
CA SER A 25 -4.83 6.91 13.78
C SER A 25 -4.34 8.31 13.44
N GLN A 26 -3.28 8.45 12.65
CA GLN A 26 -2.74 9.75 12.24
C GLN A 26 -3.65 10.47 11.23
N LEU A 27 -4.32 9.72 10.36
CA LEU A 27 -5.23 10.26 9.35
C LEU A 27 -6.63 10.51 9.89
N GLY A 28 -6.94 10.10 11.13
CA GLY A 28 -8.29 10.17 11.70
C GLY A 28 -9.29 9.28 10.98
N ALA A 29 -8.81 8.23 10.30
CA ALA A 29 -9.61 7.29 9.51
C ALA A 29 -9.67 5.92 10.20
N THR A 30 -10.62 5.08 9.78
CA THR A 30 -10.63 3.68 10.23
C THR A 30 -9.56 2.87 9.48
N PRO A 31 -9.02 1.79 10.07
CA PRO A 31 -8.05 0.92 9.40
C PRO A 31 -8.51 0.45 8.03
N ALA A 32 -9.79 0.07 7.88
CA ALA A 32 -10.36 -0.36 6.60
C ALA A 32 -10.33 0.76 5.53
N GLN A 33 -10.70 1.99 5.89
CA GLN A 33 -10.62 3.15 4.99
C GLN A 33 -9.17 3.44 4.57
N THR A 34 -8.22 3.32 5.51
CA THR A 34 -6.80 3.49 5.23
C THR A 34 -6.29 2.37 4.31
N GLU A 35 -6.71 1.13 4.53
CA GLU A 35 -6.36 -0.02 3.69
C GLU A 35 -6.80 0.21 2.24
N GLU A 36 -8.06 0.57 2.03
CA GLU A 36 -8.61 0.85 0.70
C GLU A 36 -7.84 1.98 0.00
N ALA A 37 -7.55 3.07 0.72
CA ALA A 37 -6.80 4.20 0.18
C ALA A 37 -5.36 3.82 -0.19
N VAL A 38 -4.68 3.06 0.67
CA VAL A 38 -3.30 2.60 0.45
C VAL A 38 -3.25 1.60 -0.72
N GLY A 39 -4.18 0.64 -0.77
CA GLY A 39 -4.26 -0.35 -1.84
C GLY A 39 -4.50 0.29 -3.22
N ALA A 40 -5.33 1.32 -3.29
CA ALA A 40 -5.56 2.08 -4.53
C ALA A 40 -4.34 2.94 -4.92
N ALA A 41 -3.62 3.51 -3.94
CA ALA A 41 -2.51 4.42 -4.19
C ALA A 41 -1.18 3.71 -4.51
N LEU A 42 -0.90 2.55 -3.91
CA LEU A 42 0.39 1.86 -4.02
C LEU A 42 0.81 1.58 -5.49
N PRO A 43 -0.04 1.01 -6.37
CA PRO A 43 0.33 0.76 -7.76
C PRO A 43 0.60 2.06 -8.54
N LEU A 44 -0.16 3.13 -8.25
CA LEU A 44 0.02 4.43 -8.89
C LEU A 44 1.36 5.06 -8.50
N LEU A 45 1.71 4.98 -7.21
CA LEU A 45 3.00 5.45 -6.69
C LEU A 45 4.16 4.66 -7.27
N LEU A 46 4.05 3.32 -7.36
CA LEU A 46 5.08 2.48 -7.97
C LEU A 46 5.25 2.78 -9.47
N GLY A 47 4.14 2.98 -10.20
CA GLY A 47 4.19 3.40 -11.59
C GLY A 47 4.81 4.80 -11.75
N ALA A 48 4.53 5.73 -10.85
CA ALA A 48 5.15 7.05 -10.85
C ALA A 48 6.66 6.99 -10.53
N LEU A 49 7.07 6.15 -9.58
CA LEU A 49 8.49 5.92 -9.26
C LEU A 49 9.23 5.34 -10.46
N GLY A 50 8.67 4.32 -11.13
CA GLY A 50 9.26 3.74 -12.34
C GLY A 50 9.44 4.75 -13.47
N ARG A 51 8.54 5.73 -13.60
CA ARG A 51 8.67 6.84 -14.56
C ARG A 51 9.75 7.85 -14.19
N ASN A 52 10.04 8.06 -12.91
CA ASN A 52 11.05 9.00 -12.42
C ASN A 52 12.45 8.38 -12.26
N ALA A 53 12.54 7.05 -12.27
CA ALA A 53 13.80 6.31 -12.18
C ALA A 53 14.43 5.98 -13.55
N ALA A 54 13.80 6.43 -14.64
CA ALA A 54 14.23 6.21 -16.03
C ALA A 54 15.16 7.31 -16.55
#